data_AF-K3WRV1-F1
#
_entry.id   AF-K3WRV1-F1
#
_cell.length_a   1.000
_cell.length_b   1.000
_cell.length_c   1.000
_cell.angle_alpha   90.00
_cell.angle_beta   90.00
_cell.angle_gamma   90.00
#
_symmetry.space_group_name_H-M   'P 1'
#
loop_
_entity.id
_entity.type
_entity.pdbx_description
1 polymer ?
#
loop_
_entity_poly.entity_id
_entity_poly.type
_entity_poly.pdbx_seq_one_letter_code
_entity_poly.pdbx_strand_id
1 'polypeptide(L)'
;MAHVPIPENSSTHSSQSSTSKGTTVTTAVSSSLSSEAATPEIPPSSGSPWPRRDPIQAQMLHEYNTLNSEIILNEQVMNDSLKLVQATMLTDMTSAMEELEQIEQIKTSIRDEMANRDAALAVLIAYTWRSRPQELESRVEQYGTLNIAHVHRASHEKCAMLASQIKDKQASVARVKAMLDTEFVSVSTGDGDTARIDKLSALRTQLAQAEQAVVALECEQLDEFMRLFQFSHGIRTLCQTAMTANLVSA
;
A
#
# COMPACT_ATOMS: atom_id res chain seq x y z
N MET A 1 46.09 -6.63 -50.28
CA MET A 1 47.54 -6.57 -49.98
C MET A 1 48.06 -5.23 -50.44
N ALA A 2 48.91 -4.59 -49.61
CA ALA A 2 49.58 -3.29 -49.79
C ALA A 2 48.65 -2.06 -49.67
N HIS A 3 48.97 -0.95 -49.00
CA HIS A 3 50.04 -0.56 -48.09
C HIS A 3 49.58 0.74 -47.39
N VAL A 4 49.85 0.90 -46.09
CA VAL A 4 49.68 2.17 -45.35
C VAL A 4 50.87 3.09 -45.67
N PRO A 5 50.69 4.43 -45.61
CA PRO A 5 51.44 5.22 -44.62
C PRO A 5 50.64 6.33 -43.90
N ILE A 6 51.13 6.60 -42.69
CA ILE A 6 50.79 7.62 -41.68
C ILE A 6 51.41 8.99 -42.05
N PRO A 7 50.91 10.12 -41.51
CA PRO A 7 51.72 10.97 -40.62
C PRO A 7 50.95 11.32 -39.32
N GLU A 8 51.53 11.14 -38.12
CA GLU A 8 52.34 12.12 -37.36
C GLU A 8 51.65 13.49 -37.16
N ASN A 9 51.74 14.21 -36.05
CA ASN A 9 52.13 14.03 -34.65
C ASN A 9 51.99 15.45 -34.06
N SER A 10 51.32 15.69 -32.93
CA SER A 10 51.76 16.70 -31.93
C SER A 10 50.85 16.75 -30.70
N SER A 11 51.39 16.18 -29.62
CA SER A 11 51.06 16.48 -28.22
C SER A 11 51.37 17.94 -27.87
N THR A 12 50.59 18.52 -26.94
CA THR A 12 51.13 19.44 -25.93
C THR A 12 50.50 19.17 -24.56
N HIS A 13 51.40 18.92 -23.61
CA HIS A 13 51.19 18.87 -22.17
C HIS A 13 50.83 20.25 -21.61
N SER A 14 50.08 20.29 -20.50
CA SER A 14 50.48 21.06 -19.32
C SER A 14 49.80 20.55 -18.05
N SER A 15 50.64 20.30 -17.05
CA SER A 15 50.33 19.85 -15.70
C SER A 15 50.43 21.01 -14.70
N GLN A 16 49.85 20.81 -13.51
CA GLN A 16 50.27 21.23 -12.15
C GLN A 16 49.05 21.73 -11.34
N SER A 17 48.62 21.14 -10.21
CA SER A 17 49.27 20.76 -8.93
C SER A 17 49.41 21.91 -7.93
N SER A 18 48.67 21.85 -6.81
CA SER A 18 49.09 22.07 -5.39
C SER A 18 47.86 22.42 -4.51
N THR A 19 47.41 21.58 -3.57
CA THR A 19 47.79 21.42 -2.13
C THR A 19 47.79 22.69 -1.27
N SER A 20 46.97 22.70 -0.22
CA SER A 20 47.43 23.12 1.13
C SER A 20 46.63 22.41 2.24
N LYS A 21 47.37 22.05 3.31
CA LYS A 21 46.93 21.43 4.57
C LYS A 21 46.75 22.54 5.61
N GLY A 22 45.92 22.29 6.62
CA GLY A 22 45.88 23.07 7.87
C GLY A 22 45.23 22.28 9.01
N THR A 23 46.06 21.64 9.82
CA THR A 23 45.73 20.92 11.07
C THR A 23 45.78 21.88 12.25
N THR A 24 44.84 21.83 13.21
CA THR A 24 45.17 21.98 14.64
C THR A 24 44.16 21.26 15.53
N VAL A 25 44.70 20.51 16.48
CA VAL A 25 44.07 19.73 17.55
C VAL A 25 43.88 20.61 18.79
N THR A 26 42.78 20.47 19.54
CA THR A 26 42.84 20.58 21.02
C THR A 26 41.72 19.78 21.69
N THR A 27 42.15 18.96 22.64
CA THR A 27 41.43 18.06 23.55
C THR A 27 40.86 18.83 24.74
N ALA A 28 39.65 18.49 25.23
CA ALA A 28 39.34 18.47 26.67
C ALA A 28 38.02 17.74 26.97
N VAL A 29 38.10 16.95 28.04
CA VAL A 29 37.11 16.10 28.70
C VAL A 29 36.05 16.93 29.43
N SER A 30 34.80 16.45 29.47
CA SER A 30 33.96 16.45 30.68
C SER A 30 32.67 15.63 30.51
N SER A 31 32.61 14.56 31.29
CA SER A 31 31.42 13.78 31.62
C SER A 31 30.39 14.62 32.35
N SER A 32 29.10 14.44 32.05
CA SER A 32 28.00 14.73 32.97
C SER A 32 26.81 13.85 32.61
N LEU A 33 26.63 12.79 33.40
CA LEU A 33 25.41 12.02 33.53
C LEU A 33 24.36 12.91 34.22
N SER A 34 23.24 13.16 33.55
CA SER A 34 21.99 13.56 34.20
C SER A 34 20.91 12.60 33.73
N SER A 35 20.63 11.61 34.59
CA SER A 35 19.41 10.81 34.55
C SER A 35 18.24 11.73 34.85
N GLU A 36 17.50 12.11 33.82
CA GLU A 36 16.12 12.56 33.98
C GLU A 36 15.22 11.42 33.52
N ALA A 37 14.43 10.92 34.46
CA ALA A 37 13.50 9.83 34.25
C ALA A 37 12.48 10.23 33.19
N ALA A 38 12.72 9.80 31.95
CA ALA A 38 11.74 9.84 30.89
C ALA A 38 10.56 8.98 31.33
N THR A 39 9.51 9.67 31.75
CA THR A 39 8.18 9.09 31.89
C THR A 39 7.85 8.51 30.51
N PRO A 40 7.45 7.23 30.38
CA PRO A 40 7.05 6.72 29.09
C PRO A 40 5.80 7.49 28.66
N GLU A 41 5.98 8.47 27.78
CA GLU A 41 4.90 9.06 27.01
C GLU A 41 4.25 7.92 26.23
N ILE A 42 3.10 7.48 26.74
CA ILE A 42 2.18 6.63 25.99
C ILE A 42 1.83 7.43 24.73
N PRO A 43 2.20 6.96 23.53
CA PRO A 43 1.88 7.69 22.32
C PRO A 43 0.36 7.86 22.24
N PRO A 44 -0.13 9.04 21.80
CA PRO A 44 -1.55 9.30 21.69
C PRO A 44 -2.18 8.22 20.82
N SER A 45 -3.25 7.61 21.33
CA SER A 45 -4.09 6.64 20.63
C SER A 45 -4.40 7.16 19.22
N SER A 46 -3.63 6.70 18.23
CA SER A 46 -3.95 6.93 16.83
C SER A 46 -5.12 6.02 16.52
N GLY A 47 -6.30 6.63 16.42
CA GLY A 47 -7.48 5.95 15.90
C GLY A 47 -7.21 5.44 14.49
N SER A 48 -8.00 4.44 14.07
CA SER A 48 -8.00 3.96 12.68
C SER A 48 -8.09 5.16 11.70
N PRO A 49 -7.29 5.16 10.61
CA PRO A 49 -7.41 6.15 9.54
C PRO A 49 -8.78 6.14 8.87
N TRP A 50 -9.43 4.98 8.91
CA TRP A 50 -10.83 4.83 8.56
C TRP A 50 -11.62 5.11 9.84
N PRO A 51 -12.38 6.21 9.94
CA PRO A 51 -13.36 6.32 11.01
C PRO A 51 -14.20 5.06 10.93
N ARG A 52 -14.21 4.21 11.98
CA ARG A 52 -14.97 2.95 12.05
C ARG A 52 -16.50 3.11 11.85
N ARG A 53 -16.96 4.27 11.39
CA ARG A 53 -18.33 4.75 11.35
C ARG A 53 -18.70 5.51 10.08
N ASP A 54 -17.82 5.66 9.08
CA ASP A 54 -18.24 6.25 7.81
C ASP A 54 -18.70 5.16 6.82
N PRO A 55 -20.02 4.93 6.66
CA PRO A 55 -20.52 3.88 5.78
C PRO A 55 -20.22 4.17 4.30
N ILE A 56 -20.08 5.45 3.92
CA ILE A 56 -19.78 5.84 2.54
C ILE A 56 -18.34 5.45 2.23
N GLN A 57 -17.40 5.82 3.10
CA GLN A 57 -15.99 5.46 2.93
C GLN A 57 -15.79 3.94 2.95
N ALA A 58 -16.50 3.22 3.83
CA ALA A 58 -16.46 1.76 3.88
C ALA A 58 -16.97 1.13 2.58
N GLN A 59 -18.04 1.67 1.99
CA GLN A 59 -18.55 1.21 0.70
C GLN A 59 -17.55 1.45 -0.44
N MET A 60 -16.95 2.65 -0.51
CA MET A 60 -15.93 2.98 -1.52
C MET A 60 -14.70 2.08 -1.39
N LEU A 61 -14.25 1.82 -0.17
CA LEU A 61 -13.14 0.90 0.10
C LEU A 61 -13.50 -0.55 -0.30
N HIS A 62 -14.73 -0.97 -0.03
CA HIS A 62 -15.21 -2.30 -0.44
C HIS A 62 -15.23 -2.43 -1.97
N GLU A 63 -15.79 -1.44 -2.68
CA GLU A 63 -15.82 -1.41 -4.14
C GLU A 63 -14.42 -1.50 -4.75
N TYR A 64 -13.48 -0.68 -4.28
CA TYR A 64 -12.08 -0.75 -4.71
C TYR A 64 -11.48 -2.14 -4.47
N ASN A 65 -11.64 -2.70 -3.26
CA ASN A 65 -11.05 -3.99 -2.92
C ASN A 65 -11.61 -5.13 -3.77
N THR A 66 -12.93 -5.12 -4.04
CA THR A 66 -13.58 -6.11 -4.90
C THR A 66 -13.02 -6.06 -6.32
N LEU A 67 -13.05 -4.89 -6.96
CA LEU A 67 -12.50 -4.71 -8.31
C LEU A 67 -11.03 -5.13 -8.38
N ASN A 68 -10.23 -4.71 -7.39
CA ASN A 68 -8.81 -5.02 -7.37
C ASN A 68 -8.53 -6.53 -7.23
N SER A 69 -9.28 -7.24 -6.38
CA SER A 69 -9.15 -8.69 -6.23
C SER A 69 -9.59 -9.45 -7.48
N GLU A 70 -10.69 -9.03 -8.11
CA GLU A 70 -11.19 -9.63 -9.35
C GLU A 70 -10.19 -9.46 -10.50
N ILE A 71 -9.61 -8.27 -10.67
CA ILE A 71 -8.58 -8.01 -11.68
C ILE A 71 -7.37 -8.93 -11.50
N ILE A 72 -6.85 -9.05 -10.27
CA ILE A 72 -5.69 -9.92 -9.99
C ILE A 72 -6.00 -11.38 -10.33
N LEU A 73 -7.19 -11.86 -9.98
CA LEU A 73 -7.64 -13.21 -10.30
C LEU A 73 -7.77 -13.39 -11.82
N ASN A 74 -8.40 -12.44 -12.52
CA ASN A 74 -8.58 -12.46 -13.96
C ASN A 74 -7.24 -12.42 -14.71
N GLU A 75 -6.27 -11.61 -14.25
CA GLU A 75 -4.90 -11.60 -14.80
C GLU A 75 -4.23 -12.97 -14.60
N GLN A 76 -4.40 -13.62 -13.46
CA GLN A 76 -3.86 -14.96 -13.22
C GLN A 76 -4.49 -15.99 -14.16
N VAL A 77 -5.82 -16.03 -14.26
CA VAL A 77 -6.56 -16.95 -15.14
C VAL A 77 -6.13 -16.74 -16.59
N MET A 78 -6.05 -15.49 -17.06
CA MET A 78 -5.59 -15.16 -18.41
C MET A 78 -4.16 -15.66 -18.66
N ASN A 79 -3.24 -15.46 -17.71
CA ASN A 79 -1.86 -15.92 -17.84
C ASN A 79 -1.77 -17.46 -17.89
N ASP A 80 -2.62 -18.16 -17.14
CA ASP A 80 -2.65 -19.63 -17.15
C ASP A 80 -3.28 -20.16 -18.45
N SER A 81 -4.34 -19.52 -18.97
CA SER A 81 -4.89 -19.79 -20.31
C SER A 81 -3.85 -19.58 -21.40
N LEU A 82 -3.05 -18.50 -21.33
CA LEU A 82 -2.02 -18.23 -22.32
C LEU A 82 -0.94 -19.33 -22.34
N LYS A 83 -0.55 -19.86 -21.18
CA LYS A 83 0.39 -21.00 -21.09
C LYS A 83 -0.19 -22.27 -21.71
N LEU A 84 -1.49 -22.52 -21.47
CA LEU A 84 -2.19 -23.67 -22.05
C LEU A 84 -2.22 -23.58 -23.58
N VAL A 85 -2.63 -22.42 -24.11
CA VAL A 85 -2.63 -22.14 -25.55
C VAL A 85 -1.25 -22.38 -26.16
N GLN A 86 -0.18 -21.87 -25.54
CA GLN A 86 1.19 -22.07 -26.01
C GLN A 86 1.58 -23.55 -26.05
N ALA A 87 1.11 -24.37 -25.10
CA ALA A 87 1.33 -25.81 -25.12
C ALA A 87 0.54 -26.51 -26.24
N THR A 88 -0.68 -26.06 -26.52
CA THR A 88 -1.58 -26.64 -27.54
C THR A 88 -1.24 -26.20 -28.97
N MET A 89 -0.57 -25.05 -29.16
CA MET A 89 -0.21 -24.52 -30.49
C MET A 89 0.53 -25.52 -31.40
N LEU A 90 1.34 -26.42 -30.83
CA LEU A 90 2.08 -27.42 -31.58
C LEU A 90 1.25 -28.63 -32.00
N THR A 91 0.12 -28.88 -31.32
CA THR A 91 -0.74 -30.05 -31.54
C THR A 91 -2.02 -29.71 -32.30
N ASP A 92 -2.58 -28.52 -32.05
CA ASP A 92 -3.80 -28.03 -32.69
C ASP A 92 -3.75 -26.50 -32.78
N MET A 93 -3.19 -26.04 -33.90
CA MET A 93 -3.00 -24.61 -34.16
C MET A 93 -4.32 -23.87 -34.34
N THR A 94 -5.35 -24.50 -34.93
CA THR A 94 -6.63 -23.85 -35.20
C THR A 94 -7.34 -23.53 -33.89
N SER A 95 -7.49 -24.53 -33.01
CA SER A 95 -8.10 -24.33 -31.68
C SER A 95 -7.30 -23.34 -30.84
N ALA A 96 -5.96 -23.40 -30.89
CA ALA A 96 -5.11 -22.44 -30.17
C ALA A 96 -5.28 -20.99 -30.67
N MET A 97 -5.51 -20.78 -31.97
CA MET A 97 -5.78 -19.45 -32.52
C MET A 97 -7.15 -18.90 -32.08
N GLU A 98 -8.18 -19.73 -32.02
CA GLU A 98 -9.50 -19.33 -31.50
C GLU A 98 -9.43 -18.95 -30.01
N GLU A 99 -8.69 -19.71 -29.20
CA GLU A 99 -8.45 -19.39 -27.79
C GLU A 99 -7.65 -18.08 -27.61
N LEU A 100 -6.69 -17.78 -28.50
CA LEU A 100 -5.97 -16.49 -28.48
C LEU A 100 -6.92 -15.30 -28.70
N GLU A 101 -7.90 -15.44 -29.58
CA GLU A 101 -8.89 -14.38 -29.82
C GLU A 101 -9.73 -14.12 -28.55
N GLN A 102 -10.16 -15.18 -27.87
CA GLN A 102 -10.87 -15.05 -26.59
C GLN A 102 -9.99 -14.41 -25.50
N ILE A 103 -8.70 -14.75 -25.44
CA ILE A 103 -7.75 -14.12 -24.51
C ILE A 103 -7.63 -12.61 -24.76
N GLU A 104 -7.61 -12.17 -26.02
CA GLU A 104 -7.54 -10.73 -26.31
C GLU A 104 -8.83 -9.98 -25.91
N GLN A 105 -9.98 -10.64 -25.98
CA GLN A 105 -11.24 -10.10 -25.45
C GLN A 105 -11.18 -9.95 -23.92
N ILE A 106 -10.73 -11.00 -23.21
CA ILE A 106 -10.56 -10.98 -21.75
C ILE A 106 -9.60 -9.86 -21.33
N LYS A 107 -8.47 -9.73 -22.02
CA LYS A 107 -7.48 -8.67 -21.76
C LYS A 107 -8.05 -7.26 -21.93
N THR A 108 -8.98 -7.08 -22.88
CA THR A 108 -9.67 -5.79 -23.06
C THR A 108 -10.62 -5.54 -21.88
N SER A 109 -11.40 -6.55 -21.47
CA SER A 109 -12.26 -6.47 -20.28
C SER A 109 -11.49 -6.12 -19.01
N ILE A 110 -10.34 -6.77 -18.77
CA ILE A 110 -9.46 -6.49 -17.63
C ILE A 110 -8.99 -5.03 -17.65
N ARG A 111 -8.67 -4.48 -18.83
CA ARG A 111 -8.24 -3.09 -18.95
C ARG A 111 -9.35 -2.11 -18.54
N ASP A 112 -10.59 -2.40 -18.91
CA ASP A 112 -11.75 -1.58 -18.53
C ASP A 112 -12.00 -1.67 -17.01
N GLU A 113 -11.90 -2.88 -16.43
CA GLU A 113 -11.97 -3.07 -14.98
C GLU A 113 -10.85 -2.32 -14.24
N MET A 114 -9.61 -2.31 -14.76
CA MET A 114 -8.52 -1.52 -14.20
C MET A 114 -8.84 -0.02 -14.17
N ALA A 115 -9.44 0.51 -15.24
CA ALA A 115 -9.87 1.91 -15.26
C ALA A 115 -10.95 2.19 -14.21
N ASN A 116 -11.91 1.28 -14.04
CA ASN A 116 -12.95 1.39 -13.01
C ASN A 116 -12.36 1.33 -11.59
N ARG A 117 -11.40 0.43 -11.34
CA ARG A 117 -10.68 0.33 -10.06
C ARG A 117 -9.95 1.64 -9.74
N ASP A 118 -9.23 2.20 -10.72
CA ASP A 118 -8.47 3.43 -10.54
C ASP A 118 -9.40 4.62 -10.27
N ALA A 119 -10.59 4.66 -10.90
CA ALA A 119 -11.62 5.64 -10.62
C ALA A 119 -12.20 5.49 -9.21
N ALA A 120 -12.53 4.27 -8.78
CA ALA A 120 -13.01 3.98 -7.42
C ALA A 120 -11.99 4.43 -6.35
N LEU A 121 -10.70 4.13 -6.58
CA LEU A 121 -9.61 4.58 -5.70
C LEU A 121 -9.49 6.11 -5.67
N ALA A 122 -9.57 6.76 -6.82
CA ALA A 122 -9.49 8.22 -6.91
C ALA A 122 -10.61 8.91 -6.11
N VAL A 123 -11.84 8.38 -6.19
CA VAL A 123 -12.99 8.86 -5.41
C VAL A 123 -12.76 8.61 -3.92
N LEU A 124 -12.29 7.42 -3.54
CA LEU A 124 -11.97 7.09 -2.14
C LEU A 124 -10.92 8.05 -1.55
N ILE A 125 -9.86 8.36 -2.31
CA ILE A 125 -8.82 9.31 -1.88
C ILE A 125 -9.40 10.72 -1.75
N ALA A 126 -10.13 11.21 -2.75
CA ALA A 126 -10.78 12.52 -2.69
C ALA A 126 -11.71 12.63 -1.47
N TYR A 127 -12.47 11.58 -1.19
CA TYR A 127 -13.33 11.49 -0.01
C TYR A 127 -12.56 11.51 1.30
N THR A 128 -11.48 10.73 1.39
CA THR A 128 -10.63 10.66 2.59
C THR A 128 -9.99 12.01 2.93
N TRP A 129 -9.70 12.82 1.91
CA TRP A 129 -9.09 14.14 2.04
C TRP A 129 -10.08 15.30 1.97
N ARG A 130 -11.39 15.04 2.02
CA ARG A 130 -12.44 16.07 1.85
C ARG A 130 -12.41 17.21 2.85
N SER A 131 -11.86 16.98 4.05
CA SER A 131 -11.69 18.01 5.08
C SER A 131 -10.48 18.91 4.85
N ARG A 132 -9.59 18.53 3.92
CA ARG A 132 -8.33 19.22 3.59
C ARG A 132 -8.01 19.09 2.09
N PRO A 133 -8.92 19.58 1.21
CA PRO A 133 -8.76 19.44 -0.25
C PRO A 133 -7.53 20.19 -0.78
N GLN A 134 -7.17 21.33 -0.19
CA GLN A 134 -5.99 22.12 -0.57
C GLN A 134 -4.67 21.34 -0.40
N GLU A 135 -4.57 20.50 0.65
CA GLU A 135 -3.38 19.65 0.83
C GLU A 135 -3.28 18.59 -0.26
N LEU A 136 -4.42 18.03 -0.68
CA LEU A 136 -4.47 17.04 -1.75
C LEU A 136 -4.16 17.68 -3.12
N GLU A 137 -4.70 18.87 -3.40
CA GLU A 137 -4.38 19.65 -4.61
C GLU A 137 -2.89 19.96 -4.72
N SER A 138 -2.27 20.45 -3.64
CA SER A 138 -0.83 20.72 -3.62
C SER A 138 0.01 19.47 -3.92
N ARG A 139 -0.42 18.29 -3.44
CA ARG A 139 0.24 17.03 -3.78
C ARG A 139 0.06 16.66 -5.25
N VAL A 140 -1.10 16.92 -5.86
CA VAL A 140 -1.27 16.69 -7.30
C VAL A 140 -0.26 17.53 -8.10
N GLU A 141 -0.15 18.81 -7.77
CA GLU A 141 0.79 19.73 -8.41
C GLU A 141 2.24 19.28 -8.21
N GLN A 142 2.60 18.85 -7.00
CA GLN A 142 3.94 18.37 -6.65
C GLN A 142 4.38 17.16 -7.47
N TYR A 143 3.48 16.19 -7.69
CA TYR A 143 3.83 14.95 -8.39
C TYR A 143 3.73 15.05 -9.93
N GLY A 144 3.05 16.08 -10.45
CA GLY A 144 2.97 16.37 -11.88
C GLY A 144 2.47 15.19 -12.72
N THR A 145 3.22 14.83 -13.77
CA THR A 145 2.89 13.75 -14.73
C THR A 145 3.56 12.41 -14.44
N LEU A 146 4.14 12.24 -13.24
CA LEU A 146 4.81 10.99 -12.85
C LEU A 146 3.90 9.77 -13.01
N ASN A 147 4.34 8.78 -13.79
CA ASN A 147 3.55 7.60 -14.11
C ASN A 147 4.44 6.33 -14.19
N ILE A 148 4.40 5.47 -13.17
CA ILE A 148 5.27 4.28 -13.10
C ILE A 148 4.45 2.99 -12.99
N ALA A 149 4.21 2.34 -14.15
CA ALA A 149 3.31 1.18 -14.27
C ALA A 149 3.67 -0.01 -13.36
N HIS A 150 4.95 -0.36 -13.21
CA HIS A 150 5.34 -1.49 -12.36
C HIS A 150 5.11 -1.21 -10.86
N VAL A 151 5.21 0.07 -10.44
CA VAL A 151 4.87 0.47 -9.08
C VAL A 151 3.37 0.37 -8.87
N HIS A 152 2.54 0.73 -9.86
CA HIS A 152 1.09 0.59 -9.76
C HIS A 152 0.67 -0.85 -9.51
N ARG A 153 1.16 -1.77 -10.34
CA ARG A 153 0.85 -3.19 -10.21
C ARG A 153 1.25 -3.69 -8.82
N ALA A 154 2.50 -3.46 -8.41
CA ALA A 154 3.00 -3.91 -7.11
C ALA A 154 2.20 -3.32 -5.94
N SER A 155 1.80 -2.04 -6.05
CA SER A 155 1.00 -1.38 -5.02
C SER A 155 -0.43 -1.93 -4.97
N HIS A 156 -1.08 -2.19 -6.11
CA HIS A 156 -2.40 -2.83 -6.14
C HIS A 156 -2.38 -4.26 -5.57
N GLU A 157 -1.35 -5.05 -5.90
CA GLU A 157 -1.13 -6.37 -5.33
C GLU A 157 -0.96 -6.28 -3.80
N LYS A 158 -0.15 -5.32 -3.33
CA LYS A 158 0.04 -5.07 -1.89
C LYS A 158 -1.25 -4.63 -1.21
N CYS A 159 -2.07 -3.78 -1.84
CA CYS A 159 -3.38 -3.41 -1.32
C CYS A 159 -4.30 -4.63 -1.15
N ALA A 160 -4.32 -5.55 -2.11
CA ALA A 160 -5.11 -6.79 -2.01
C ALA A 160 -4.62 -7.67 -0.86
N MET A 161 -3.30 -7.81 -0.70
CA MET A 161 -2.69 -8.52 0.43
C MET A 161 -3.11 -7.90 1.78
N LEU A 162 -2.98 -6.58 1.92
CA LEU A 162 -3.36 -5.85 3.13
C LEU A 162 -4.86 -6.00 3.43
N ALA A 163 -5.72 -5.89 2.41
CA ALA A 163 -7.16 -6.08 2.57
C ALA A 163 -7.50 -7.48 3.11
N SER A 164 -6.81 -8.52 2.61
CA SER A 164 -6.95 -9.89 3.13
C SER A 164 -6.51 -10.00 4.59
N GLN A 165 -5.34 -9.44 4.94
CA GLN A 165 -4.84 -9.45 6.32
C GLN A 165 -5.77 -8.68 7.28
N ILE A 166 -6.30 -7.53 6.86
CA ILE A 166 -7.27 -6.75 7.63
C ILE A 166 -8.51 -7.60 7.89
N LYS A 167 -9.06 -8.26 6.86
CA LYS A 167 -10.23 -9.14 6.99
C LYS A 167 -9.97 -10.28 7.99
N ASP A 168 -8.84 -10.95 7.90
CA ASP A 168 -8.45 -12.02 8.82
C ASP A 168 -8.30 -11.53 10.27
N LYS A 169 -7.69 -10.35 10.46
CA LYS A 169 -7.54 -9.74 11.78
C LYS A 169 -8.88 -9.26 12.35
N GLN A 170 -9.77 -8.72 11.53
CA GLN A 170 -11.13 -8.36 11.93
C GLN A 170 -11.93 -9.60 12.35
N ALA A 171 -11.81 -10.73 11.64
CA ALA A 171 -12.39 -12.00 12.06
C ALA A 171 -11.83 -12.48 13.41
N SER A 172 -10.53 -12.27 13.64
CA SER A 172 -9.91 -12.56 14.94
C SER A 172 -10.46 -11.65 16.06
N VAL A 173 -10.63 -10.36 15.80
CA VAL A 173 -11.27 -9.42 16.75
C VAL A 173 -12.68 -9.89 17.10
N ALA A 174 -13.50 -10.22 16.10
CA ALA A 174 -14.87 -10.69 16.31
C ALA A 174 -14.91 -11.96 17.18
N ARG A 175 -14.01 -12.92 16.92
CA ARG A 175 -13.89 -14.14 17.71
C ARG A 175 -13.48 -13.87 19.17
N VAL A 176 -12.50 -13.01 19.41
CA VAL A 176 -12.08 -12.67 20.78
C VAL A 176 -13.20 -11.93 21.52
N LYS A 177 -13.94 -11.05 20.85
CA LYS A 177 -15.14 -10.41 21.43
C LYS A 177 -16.19 -11.44 21.85
N ALA A 178 -16.52 -12.40 20.99
CA ALA A 178 -17.46 -13.47 21.31
C ALA A 178 -16.99 -14.33 22.50
N MET A 179 -15.70 -14.61 22.61
CA MET A 179 -15.13 -15.30 23.77
C MET A 179 -15.27 -14.46 25.05
N LEU A 180 -14.98 -13.15 24.97
CA LEU A 180 -15.12 -12.25 26.11
C LEU A 180 -16.57 -12.19 26.60
N ASP A 181 -17.53 -12.08 25.69
CA ASP A 181 -18.97 -12.08 26.00
C ASP A 181 -19.39 -13.39 26.69
N THR A 182 -18.88 -14.53 26.21
CA THR A 182 -19.16 -15.86 26.80
C THR A 182 -18.61 -15.97 28.23
N GLU A 183 -17.38 -15.54 28.47
CA GLU A 183 -16.75 -15.56 29.81
C GLU A 183 -17.41 -14.56 30.78
N PHE A 184 -17.99 -13.48 30.26
CA PHE A 184 -18.73 -12.52 31.07
C PHE A 184 -20.07 -13.08 31.55
N VAL A 185 -20.78 -13.82 30.68
CA VAL A 185 -22.07 -14.46 30.99
C VAL A 185 -21.93 -15.69 31.89
N SER A 186 -20.78 -16.38 31.86
CA SER A 186 -20.52 -17.55 32.71
C SER A 186 -20.55 -17.18 34.20
N VAL A 187 -21.53 -17.72 34.94
CA VAL A 187 -21.68 -17.54 36.40
C VAL A 187 -20.79 -18.56 37.11
N SER A 188 -19.78 -18.10 37.85
CA SER A 188 -18.97 -18.96 38.72
C SER A 188 -19.38 -18.79 40.17
N THR A 189 -19.86 -19.87 40.79
CA THR A 189 -20.10 -19.98 42.24
C THR A 189 -18.90 -20.68 42.89
N GLY A 190 -17.96 -19.88 43.42
CA GLY A 190 -16.89 -20.34 44.34
C GLY A 190 -15.52 -20.61 43.70
N ASP A 191 -14.46 -20.05 44.32
CA ASP A 191 -13.00 -20.21 44.14
C ASP A 191 -12.41 -20.03 42.71
N GLY A 192 -13.24 -19.99 41.67
CA GLY A 192 -12.85 -19.76 40.26
C GLY A 192 -12.72 -18.29 39.85
N ASP A 193 -12.95 -17.35 40.76
CA ASP A 193 -13.00 -15.92 40.43
C ASP A 193 -11.63 -15.36 40.01
N THR A 194 -10.53 -15.75 40.65
CA THR A 194 -9.18 -15.28 40.29
C THR A 194 -8.76 -15.80 38.92
N ALA A 195 -8.93 -17.10 38.65
CA ALA A 195 -8.61 -17.69 37.36
C ALA A 195 -9.47 -17.12 36.22
N ARG A 196 -10.74 -16.80 36.52
CA ARG A 196 -11.64 -16.12 35.58
C ARG A 196 -11.20 -14.68 35.31
N ILE A 197 -10.82 -13.92 36.35
CA ILE A 197 -10.28 -12.57 36.21
C ILE A 197 -9.02 -12.58 35.33
N ASP A 198 -8.11 -13.53 35.56
CA ASP A 198 -6.89 -13.69 34.76
C ASP A 198 -7.22 -14.00 33.30
N LYS A 199 -8.18 -14.89 33.05
CA LYS A 199 -8.64 -15.22 31.68
C LYS A 199 -9.30 -14.03 30.99
N LEU A 200 -10.15 -13.28 31.67
CA LEU A 200 -10.77 -12.06 31.14
C LEU A 200 -9.71 -10.99 30.84
N SER A 201 -8.70 -10.84 31.72
CA SER A 201 -7.58 -9.93 31.51
C SER A 201 -6.76 -10.32 30.26
N ALA A 202 -6.48 -11.61 30.09
CA ALA A 202 -5.81 -12.14 28.91
C ALA A 202 -6.61 -11.87 27.63
N LEU A 203 -7.92 -12.13 27.62
CA LEU A 203 -8.79 -11.87 26.47
C LEU A 203 -8.87 -10.38 26.13
N ARG A 204 -8.96 -9.49 27.12
CA ARG A 204 -8.92 -8.03 26.90
C ARG A 204 -7.59 -7.59 26.29
N THR A 205 -6.48 -8.13 26.78
CA THR A 205 -5.14 -7.85 26.23
C THR A 205 -5.05 -8.33 24.78
N GLN A 206 -5.51 -9.54 24.49
CA GLN A 206 -5.55 -10.09 23.13
C GLN A 206 -6.44 -9.26 22.21
N LEU A 207 -7.60 -8.80 22.69
CA LEU A 207 -8.50 -7.94 21.94
C LEU A 207 -7.82 -6.61 21.58
N ALA A 208 -7.22 -5.94 22.57
CA ALA A 208 -6.51 -4.68 22.36
C ALA A 208 -5.37 -4.84 21.33
N GLN A 209 -4.59 -5.91 21.43
CA GLN A 209 -3.52 -6.23 20.47
C GLN A 209 -4.08 -6.47 19.06
N ALA A 210 -5.17 -7.22 18.93
CA ALA A 210 -5.79 -7.48 17.64
C ALA A 210 -6.39 -6.22 17.01
N GLU A 211 -7.04 -5.37 17.81
CA GLU A 211 -7.58 -4.08 17.34
C GLU A 211 -6.47 -3.12 16.91
N GLN A 212 -5.36 -3.07 17.66
CA GLN A 212 -4.19 -2.26 17.28
C GLN A 212 -3.53 -2.76 15.99
N ALA A 213 -3.46 -4.08 15.79
CA ALA A 213 -2.95 -4.66 14.55
C ALA A 213 -3.83 -4.31 13.34
N VAL A 214 -5.17 -4.30 13.51
CA VAL A 214 -6.08 -3.84 12.46
C VAL A 214 -5.79 -2.38 12.10
N VAL A 215 -5.68 -1.50 13.09
CA VAL A 215 -5.36 -0.07 12.87
C VAL A 215 -4.03 0.09 12.14
N ALA A 216 -3.00 -0.67 12.50
CA ALA A 216 -1.70 -0.60 11.85
C ALA A 216 -1.77 -1.00 10.36
N LEU A 217 -2.49 -2.07 10.04
CA LEU A 217 -2.69 -2.52 8.66
C LEU A 217 -3.52 -1.52 7.85
N GLU A 218 -4.53 -0.91 8.47
CA GLU A 218 -5.35 0.15 7.86
C GLU A 218 -4.52 1.40 7.55
N CYS A 219 -3.60 1.79 8.44
CA CYS A 219 -2.62 2.86 8.17
C CYS A 219 -1.73 2.50 6.97
N GLU A 220 -1.19 1.29 6.96
CA GLU A 220 -0.33 0.85 5.85
C GLU A 220 -1.09 0.80 4.51
N GLN A 221 -2.36 0.41 4.52
CA GLN A 221 -3.20 0.42 3.33
C GLN A 221 -3.42 1.85 2.81
N LEU A 222 -3.65 2.81 3.70
CA LEU A 222 -3.78 4.22 3.32
C LEU A 222 -2.46 4.76 2.75
N ASP A 223 -1.31 4.42 3.34
CA ASP A 223 0.00 4.78 2.82
C ASP A 223 0.21 4.21 1.41
N GLU A 224 -0.24 2.99 1.17
CA GLU A 224 -0.17 2.36 -0.15
C GLU A 224 -1.09 3.04 -1.17
N PHE A 225 -2.28 3.51 -0.77
CA PHE A 225 -3.13 4.35 -1.61
C PHE A 225 -2.46 5.67 -1.97
N MET A 226 -1.78 6.30 -1.02
CA MET A 226 -1.03 7.53 -1.29
C MET A 226 0.20 7.27 -2.19
N ARG A 227 0.80 6.08 -2.10
CA ARG A 227 1.83 5.64 -3.04
C ARG A 227 1.28 5.48 -4.45
N LEU A 228 0.12 4.83 -4.62
CA LEU A 228 -0.57 4.75 -5.91
C LEU A 228 -0.87 6.14 -6.47
N PHE A 229 -1.40 7.03 -5.65
CA PHE A 229 -1.63 8.42 -6.01
C PHE A 229 -0.35 9.14 -6.44
N GLN A 230 0.76 8.97 -5.72
CA GLN A 230 2.04 9.57 -6.07
C GLN A 230 2.57 9.10 -7.43
N PHE A 231 2.44 7.81 -7.72
CA PHE A 231 3.06 7.23 -8.90
C PHE A 231 2.12 7.09 -10.10
N SER A 232 0.82 7.34 -9.96
CA SER A 232 -0.18 7.23 -11.05
C SER A 232 -0.75 8.59 -11.45
N HIS A 233 -0.38 9.02 -12.66
CA HIS A 233 -0.96 10.22 -13.25
C HIS A 233 -2.47 10.07 -13.48
N GLY A 234 -2.93 8.89 -13.90
CA GLY A 234 -4.36 8.61 -14.13
C GLY A 234 -5.19 8.79 -12.86
N ILE A 235 -4.77 8.20 -11.74
CA ILE A 235 -5.45 8.33 -10.45
C ILE A 235 -5.49 9.79 -10.00
N ARG A 236 -4.40 10.56 -10.18
CA ARG A 236 -4.39 11.99 -9.82
C ARG A 236 -5.38 12.82 -10.64
N THR A 237 -5.43 12.60 -11.95
CA THR A 237 -6.36 13.29 -12.85
C THR A 237 -7.82 12.96 -12.49
N LEU A 238 -8.11 11.69 -12.22
CA LEU A 238 -9.43 11.26 -11.74
C LEU A 238 -9.76 11.87 -10.38
N CYS A 239 -8.78 12.00 -9.49
CA CYS A 239 -8.95 12.58 -8.17
C CYS A 239 -9.27 14.09 -8.26
N GLN A 240 -8.57 14.84 -9.12
CA GLN A 240 -8.90 16.25 -9.43
C GLN A 240 -10.33 16.39 -9.97
N THR A 241 -10.74 15.46 -10.84
CA THR A 241 -12.10 15.44 -11.38
C THR A 241 -13.13 15.18 -10.27
N ALA A 242 -12.86 14.22 -9.38
CA ALA A 242 -13.74 13.90 -8.25
C ALA A 242 -13.87 15.06 -7.25
N MET A 243 -12.77 15.78 -6.98
CA MET A 243 -12.77 16.97 -6.11
C MET A 243 -13.61 18.12 -6.69
N THR A 244 -13.50 18.37 -8.00
CA THR A 244 -14.22 19.47 -8.68
C THR A 244 -15.69 19.16 -8.92
N ALA A 245 -16.06 17.89 -9.08
CA ALA A 245 -17.43 17.47 -9.38
C ALA A 245 -18.38 17.47 -8.16
N ASN A 246 -17.97 17.91 -6.96
CA ASN A 246 -18.76 17.84 -5.72
C ASN A 246 -19.29 16.42 -5.39
N LEU A 247 -18.70 15.36 -5.94
CA LEU A 247 -19.05 13.96 -5.67
C LEU A 247 -18.75 13.52 -4.22
N VAL A 248 -18.13 14.43 -3.45
CA VAL A 248 -17.63 14.20 -2.10
C VAL A 248 -18.41 15.01 -1.03
N SER A 249 -19.33 15.88 -1.46
CA SER A 249 -20.20 16.67 -0.58
C SER A 249 -21.49 15.92 -0.24
N ALA A 250 -21.39 14.97 0.69
CA ALA A 250 -22.51 14.38 1.42
C ALA A 250 -22.12 14.16 2.89
#